data_AF-A0A522GI76-F1
#
_entry.id   AF-A0A522GI76-F1
#
_cell.length_a   1.000
_cell.length_b   1.000
_cell.length_c   1.000
_cell.angle_alpha   90.00
_cell.angle_beta   90.00
_cell.angle_gamma   90.00
#
_symmetry.space_group_name_H-M   'P 1'
#
loop_
_entity.id
_entity.type
_entity.pdbx_description
1 polymer ?
#
loop_
_entity_poly.entity_id
_entity_poly.type
_entity_poly.pdbx_seq_one_letter_code
_entity_poly.pdbx_strand_id
1 'polypeptide(L)'
;MGKKFVDKDTGLVITYHLPQQHDAKYIVVVVDRGKTVEINHFGTLKESKRIFEEIASDYRDRPSKINSSGRLDVSIWKWTENRYEKIDFH
;
A
#
# COMPACT_ATOMS: atom_id res chain seq x y z
N MET A 1 8.23 -9.49 -16.71
CA MET A 1 8.77 -10.86 -16.57
C MET A 1 8.10 -11.54 -15.39
N GLY A 2 7.53 -12.73 -15.55
CA GLY A 2 7.02 -13.53 -14.43
C GLY A 2 8.15 -14.34 -13.79
N LYS A 3 8.11 -14.52 -12.47
CA LYS A 3 8.97 -15.47 -11.76
C LYS A 3 8.22 -16.81 -11.66
N LYS A 4 8.93 -17.90 -11.89
CA LYS A 4 8.39 -19.26 -11.72
C LYS A 4 9.04 -19.88 -10.49
N PHE A 5 8.20 -20.42 -9.62
CA PHE A 5 8.62 -21.21 -8.46
C PHE A 5 8.07 -22.62 -8.64
N VAL A 6 8.89 -23.62 -8.36
CA VAL A 6 8.45 -25.02 -8.35
C VAL A 6 8.31 -25.42 -6.90
N ASP A 7 7.10 -25.74 -6.49
CA ASP A 7 6.83 -26.34 -5.20
C ASP A 7 7.47 -27.73 -5.17
N LYS A 8 8.39 -27.96 -4.23
CA LYS A 8 9.21 -29.18 -4.20
C LYS A 8 8.45 -30.40 -3.72
N ASP A 9 7.35 -30.21 -3.00
CA ASP A 9 6.58 -31.29 -2.38
C ASP A 9 5.47 -31.79 -3.30
N THR A 10 4.90 -30.90 -4.11
CA THR A 10 3.77 -31.18 -5.02
C THR A 10 4.17 -31.18 -6.50
N GLY A 11 5.35 -30.65 -6.84
CA GLY A 11 5.80 -30.44 -8.22
C GLY A 11 5.06 -29.31 -8.95
N LEU A 12 4.20 -28.56 -8.24
CA LEU A 12 3.37 -27.51 -8.83
C LEU A 12 4.24 -26.32 -9.27
N VAL A 13 4.12 -25.92 -10.54
CA VAL A 13 4.78 -24.73 -11.06
C VAL A 13 3.91 -23.51 -10.80
N ILE A 14 4.25 -22.76 -9.76
CA ILE A 14 3.61 -21.49 -9.44
C ILE A 14 4.25 -20.41 -10.31
N THR A 15 3.45 -19.86 -11.23
CA THR A 15 3.86 -18.72 -12.05
C THR A 15 3.31 -17.44 -11.41
N TYR A 16 4.18 -16.60 -10.88
CA TYR A 16 3.82 -15.28 -10.38
C TYR A 16 4.23 -14.20 -11.37
N HIS A 17 3.26 -13.47 -11.90
CA HIS A 17 3.55 -12.26 -12.65
C HIS A 17 3.96 -11.18 -11.67
N LEU A 18 5.22 -10.71 -11.78
CA LEU A 18 5.61 -9.49 -11.09
C LEU A 18 4.65 -8.39 -11.54
N PRO A 19 4.13 -7.57 -10.61
CA PRO A 19 3.29 -6.45 -10.98
C PRO A 19 4.05 -5.63 -12.04
N GLN A 20 3.39 -5.33 -13.16
CA GLN A 20 3.96 -4.44 -14.15
C GLN A 20 3.92 -3.03 -13.55
N GLN A 21 4.94 -2.24 -13.82
CA GLN A 21 4.93 -0.84 -13.43
C GLN A 21 3.70 -0.19 -14.05
N HIS A 22 2.73 0.16 -13.21
CA HIS A 22 1.65 1.06 -13.60
C HIS A 22 2.24 2.46 -13.78
N ASP A 23 1.56 3.34 -14.53
CA ASP A 23 1.97 4.75 -14.70
C ASP A 23 2.13 5.50 -13.36
N ALA A 24 1.52 4.97 -12.29
CA ALA A 24 1.66 5.45 -10.94
C ALA A 24 3.02 5.08 -10.35
N LYS A 25 3.83 6.09 -10.03
CA LYS A 25 5.11 5.94 -9.34
C LYS A 25 4.96 5.84 -7.82
N TYR A 26 3.85 6.35 -7.28
CA TYR A 26 3.55 6.39 -5.86
C TYR A 26 2.12 5.91 -5.61
N ILE A 27 1.91 5.23 -4.48
CA ILE A 27 0.58 4.90 -4.00
C ILE A 27 0.40 5.33 -2.55
N VAL A 28 -0.83 5.67 -2.16
CA VAL A 28 -1.24 5.80 -0.76
C VAL A 28 -2.11 4.59 -0.43
N VAL A 29 -1.70 3.81 0.57
CA VAL A 29 -2.40 2.61 1.03
C VAL A 29 -3.03 2.88 2.38
N VAL A 30 -4.33 2.62 2.50
CA VAL A 30 -5.09 2.69 3.75
C VAL A 30 -5.43 1.27 4.19
N VAL A 31 -5.07 0.94 5.43
CA VAL A 31 -5.28 -0.38 6.04
C VAL A 31 -6.16 -0.24 7.27
N ASP A 32 -7.29 -0.94 7.29
CA ASP A 32 -8.15 -1.10 8.46
C ASP A 32 -7.96 -2.49 9.07
N ARG A 33 -7.50 -2.56 10.33
CA ARG A 33 -7.35 -3.84 11.07
C ARG A 33 -6.62 -4.93 10.28
N GLY A 34 -5.56 -4.54 9.56
CA GLY A 34 -4.74 -5.46 8.75
C GLY A 34 -5.30 -5.77 7.35
N LYS A 35 -6.42 -5.16 6.95
CA LYS A 35 -6.99 -5.28 5.60
C LYS A 35 -6.81 -3.98 4.84
N THR A 36 -6.22 -4.05 3.66
CA THR A 36 -6.22 -2.91 2.74
C THR A 36 -7.64 -2.58 2.33
N VAL A 37 -8.09 -1.37 2.64
CA VAL A 37 -9.42 -0.86 2.30
C VAL A 37 -9.38 0.13 1.14
N GLU A 38 -8.23 0.76 0.89
CA GLU A 38 -8.07 1.76 -0.16
C GLU A 38 -6.63 1.81 -0.70
N ILE A 39 -6.49 1.98 -2.02
CA ILE A 39 -5.21 2.21 -2.70
C ILE A 39 -5.39 3.34 -3.72
N ASN A 40 -4.78 4.50 -3.45
CA ASN A 40 -4.78 5.64 -4.34
C ASN A 40 -3.47 5.70 -5.13
N HIS A 41 -3.54 6.04 -6.42
CA HIS A 41 -2.43 5.99 -7.36
C HIS A 41 -2.01 7.39 -7.80
N PHE A 42 -0.70 7.68 -7.79
CA PHE A 42 -0.17 9.00 -8.09
C PHE A 42 1.10 8.93 -8.95
N GLY A 43 1.26 9.91 -9.84
CA GLY A 43 2.49 10.09 -10.62
C GLY A 43 3.61 10.72 -9.79
N THR A 44 3.28 11.55 -8.80
CA THR A 44 4.27 12.33 -8.04
C THR A 44 4.16 12.13 -6.52
N LEU A 45 5.28 12.32 -5.82
CA LEU A 45 5.33 12.28 -4.34
C LEU A 45 4.55 13.44 -3.71
N LYS A 46 4.46 14.59 -4.40
CA LYS A 46 3.77 15.78 -3.88
C LYS A 46 2.26 15.53 -3.77
N GLU A 47 1.67 14.94 -4.81
CA GLU A 47 0.25 14.58 -4.82
C GLU A 47 -0.06 13.52 -3.78
N SER A 48 0.77 12.48 -3.68
CA SER A 48 0.57 11.42 -2.68
C SER A 48 0.68 11.92 -1.24
N LYS A 49 1.60 12.85 -0.95
CA LYS A 49 1.70 13.50 0.37
C LYS A 49 0.46 14.30 0.74
N ARG A 50 -0.06 15.10 -0.20
CA ARG A 50 -1.27 15.91 0.05
C ARG A 50 -2.45 15.01 0.44
N ILE A 51 -2.68 13.94 -0.32
CA ILE A 51 -3.77 13.01 -0.04
C ILE A 51 -3.53 12.22 1.25
N PHE A 52 -2.29 11.79 1.50
CA PHE A 52 -1.93 11.17 2.78
C PHE A 52 -2.29 12.04 3.97
N GLU A 53 -1.97 13.34 3.93
CA GLU A 53 -2.26 14.29 5.01
C GLU A 53 -3.77 14.52 5.18
N GLU A 54 -4.51 14.65 4.08
CA GLU A 54 -5.97 14.80 4.08
C GLU A 54 -6.67 13.59 4.71
N ILE A 55 -6.34 12.39 4.24
CA ILE A 55 -6.83 11.12 4.78
C ILE A 55 -6.45 11.00 6.27
N ALA A 56 -5.18 11.25 6.61
CA ALA A 56 -4.73 11.15 8.00
C ALA A 56 -5.42 12.18 8.93
N SER A 57 -5.79 13.35 8.42
CA SER A 57 -6.51 14.40 9.15
C SER A 57 -7.96 13.99 9.41
N ASP A 58 -8.68 13.55 8.38
CA ASP A 58 -10.08 13.12 8.48
C ASP A 58 -10.29 12.03 9.53
N TYR A 59 -9.28 11.16 9.70
CA TYR A 59 -9.33 10.07 10.69
C TYR A 59 -8.86 10.45 12.09
N ARG A 60 -8.14 11.57 12.27
CA ARG A 60 -7.79 12.08 13.60
C ARG A 60 -8.94 12.85 14.27
N ASP A 61 -9.99 13.22 13.53
CA ASP A 61 -10.99 14.20 13.98
C ASP A 61 -12.41 13.64 14.26
N ARG A 62 -12.53 12.37 14.71
CA ARG A 62 -13.77 11.87 15.33
C ARG A 62 -13.63 11.66 16.84
N PRO A 63 -13.76 12.71 17.68
CA PRO A 63 -13.79 12.59 19.12
C PRO A 63 -15.20 12.23 19.58
N SER A 64 -15.51 10.94 19.75
CA SER A 64 -16.63 10.54 20.65
C SER A 64 -16.75 9.04 20.96
N LYS A 65 -15.99 8.14 20.33
CA LYS A 65 -15.98 6.72 20.74
C LYS A 65 -14.58 6.13 20.81
N ILE A 66 -13.95 6.39 21.96
CA ILE A 66 -12.74 5.71 22.41
C ILE A 66 -13.16 4.32 22.90
N ASN A 67 -12.93 3.28 22.08
CA ASN A 67 -12.32 2.04 22.55
C ASN A 67 -11.93 1.07 21.42
N SER A 68 -10.73 0.49 21.56
CA SER A 68 -10.15 -0.68 20.84
C SER A 68 -9.63 -0.50 19.39
N SER A 69 -8.30 -0.54 19.23
CA SER A 69 -7.51 -1.08 18.09
C SER A 69 -7.88 -0.75 16.61
N GLY A 70 -8.86 0.10 16.34
CA GLY A 70 -9.37 0.44 15.01
C GLY A 70 -8.75 1.69 14.37
N ARG A 71 -7.44 1.89 14.53
CA ARG A 71 -6.74 2.97 13.81
C ARG A 71 -6.45 2.51 12.39
N LEU A 72 -6.86 3.30 11.41
CA LEU A 72 -6.42 3.13 10.04
C LEU A 72 -4.92 3.44 9.95
N ASP A 73 -4.15 2.52 9.37
CA ASP A 73 -2.75 2.76 8.99
C ASP A 73 -2.74 3.32 7.57
N VAL A 74 -2.31 4.56 7.43
CA VAL A 74 -2.14 5.23 6.14
C VAL A 74 -0.65 5.27 5.86
N SER A 75 -0.24 4.90 4.64
CA SER A 75 1.17 4.91 4.26
C SER A 75 1.39 5.23 2.79
N ILE A 76 2.50 5.88 2.46
CA ILE A 76 2.92 6.13 1.08
C ILE A 76 3.91 5.03 0.68
N TRP A 77 3.74 4.47 -0.52
CA TRP A 77 4.67 3.51 -1.09
C TRP A 77 5.15 4.02 -2.45
N LYS A 78 6.39 3.70 -2.80
CA LYS A 78 7.03 4.08 -4.06
C LYS A 78 7.30 2.83 -4.89
N TRP A 79 7.02 2.91 -6.19
CA TRP A 79 7.46 1.89 -7.13
C TRP A 79 8.98 1.91 -7.24
N THR A 80 9.61 0.80 -6.87
CA THR A 80 11.02 0.50 -7.12
C THR A 80 11.13 -0.35 -8.40
N GLU A 81 12.31 -0.91 -8.71
CA GLU A 81 12.54 -1.62 -9.97
C GLU A 81 11.55 -2.76 -10.26
N ASN A 82 10.89 -3.29 -9.22
CA ASN A 82 10.13 -4.53 -9.30
C ASN A 82 8.94 -4.63 -8.33
N ARG A 83 8.74 -3.67 -7.41
CA ARG A 83 7.59 -3.66 -6.47
C ARG A 83 7.38 -2.30 -5.81
N TYR A 84 6.24 -2.13 -5.14
CA TYR A 84 6.07 -1.00 -4.22
C TYR A 84 6.77 -1.27 -2.90
N GLU A 85 7.46 -0.27 -2.37
CA GLU A 85 8.07 -0.28 -1.05
C GLU A 85 7.58 0.92 -0.23
N LYS A 86 7.24 0.69 1.04
CA LYS A 86 6.77 1.74 1.96
C LYS A 86 7.86 2.79 2.16
N ILE A 87 7.48 4.06 2.12
CA ILE A 87 8.35 5.19 2.43
C ILE A 87 8.14 5.54 3.91
N ASP A 88 9.20 5.46 4.70
CA ASP A 88 9.19 5.96 6.07
C ASP A 88 9.54 7.45 6.06
N PHE A 89 8.67 8.28 6.68
CA PHE A 89 8.96 9.68 6.95
C PHE A 89 9.46 9.76 8.39
N HIS A 90 10.72 10.16 8.57
CA HIS A 90 11.27 10.59 9.86
C HIS A 90 11.05 12.09 10.06
#